data_AF-A0A7S2VY35-F1
#
_entry.id   AF-A0A7S2VY35-F1
#
_cell.length_a   1.000
_cell.length_b   1.000
_cell.length_c   1.000
_cell.angle_alpha   90.00
_cell.angle_beta   90.00
_cell.angle_gamma   90.00
#
_symmetry.space_group_name_H-M   'P 1'
#
loop_
_entity.id
_entity.type
_entity.pdbx_description
1 polymer ?
#
loop_
_entity_poly.entity_id
_entity_poly.type
_entity_poly.pdbx_seq_one_letter_code
_entity_poly.pdbx_strand_id
1 'polypeptide(L)'
;DGDDASSSSAASAAALRASSRALEDVRAWSRSVGVRVAPGVDVRCVDVVRGGDRGSHRGVFATQDVDAGAMVELITIPERAMIAVRRADADADGCGGSRDDAYAQDELALELLRHKTRGVRGEFHAYIASMPKSYNLLHS
;
A
#
# COMPACT_ATOMS: atom_id res chain seq x y z
N ASP A 1 -7.72 19.44 34.97
CA ASP A 1 -7.66 19.38 33.49
C ASP A 1 -6.36 18.74 33.00
N GLY A 2 -6.20 17.42 33.17
CA GLY A 2 -4.94 16.71 32.87
C GLY A 2 -5.09 15.35 32.18
N ASP A 3 -6.29 14.96 31.74
CA ASP A 3 -6.57 13.59 31.27
C ASP A 3 -6.46 13.38 29.74
N ASP A 4 -6.46 14.43 28.93
CA ASP A 4 -6.52 14.29 27.45
C ASP A 4 -5.21 13.80 26.82
N ALA A 5 -4.05 14.15 27.40
CA ALA A 5 -2.75 13.78 26.85
C ALA A 5 -2.44 12.28 27.00
N SER A 6 -2.85 11.67 28.13
CA SER A 6 -2.67 10.24 28.40
C SER A 6 -3.59 9.37 27.54
N SER A 7 -4.82 9.84 27.29
CA SER A 7 -5.80 9.16 26.43
C SER A 7 -5.35 9.14 24.95
N SER A 8 -4.85 10.28 24.45
CA SER A 8 -4.34 10.41 23.08
C SER A 8 -3.11 9.53 22.81
N SER A 9 -2.18 9.46 23.77
CA SER A 9 -0.98 8.62 23.68
C SER A 9 -1.32 7.12 23.60
N ALA A 10 -2.27 6.66 24.42
CA ALA A 10 -2.71 5.27 24.43
C ALA A 10 -3.40 4.87 23.11
N ALA A 11 -4.24 5.75 22.56
CA ALA A 11 -4.90 5.53 21.27
C ALA A 11 -3.89 5.46 20.11
N SER A 12 -2.90 6.35 20.09
CA SER A 12 -1.82 6.33 19.09
C SER A 12 -1.02 5.02 19.15
N ALA A 13 -0.64 4.58 20.35
CA ALA A 13 0.09 3.32 20.53
C ALA A 13 -0.74 2.10 20.09
N ALA A 14 -2.06 2.11 20.31
CA ALA A 14 -2.94 1.05 19.82
C ALA A 14 -3.04 1.05 18.28
N ALA A 15 -3.16 2.22 17.66
CA ALA A 15 -3.19 2.37 16.21
C ALA A 15 -1.88 1.92 15.54
N LEU A 16 -0.73 2.24 16.14
CA LEU A 16 0.58 1.79 15.65
C LEU A 16 0.71 0.26 15.73
N ARG A 17 0.27 -0.37 16.84
CA ARG A 17 0.29 -1.83 16.98
C ARG A 17 -0.62 -2.51 15.96
N ALA A 18 -1.83 -1.99 15.76
CA ALA A 18 -2.75 -2.51 14.75
C ALA A 18 -2.17 -2.40 13.33
N SER A 19 -1.58 -1.24 13.00
CA SER A 19 -0.91 -1.01 11.71
C SER A 19 0.32 -1.90 11.52
N SER A 20 1.09 -2.14 12.58
CA SER A 20 2.25 -3.03 12.56
C SER A 20 1.84 -4.48 12.32
N ARG A 21 0.77 -4.95 12.98
CA ARG A 21 0.22 -6.30 12.75
C ARG A 21 -0.31 -6.47 11.33
N ALA A 22 -1.06 -5.50 10.81
CA ALA A 22 -1.53 -5.53 9.43
C ALA A 22 -0.36 -5.55 8.43
N LEU A 23 0.75 -4.89 8.76
CA LEU A 23 1.96 -4.91 7.94
C LEU A 23 2.69 -6.27 8.00
N GLU A 24 2.69 -6.95 9.14
CA GLU A 24 3.22 -8.31 9.24
C GLU A 24 2.43 -9.29 8.36
N ASP A 25 1.10 -9.17 8.34
CA ASP A 25 0.23 -9.96 7.46
C ASP A 25 0.55 -9.69 5.97
N VAL A 26 0.74 -8.41 5.61
CA VAL A 26 1.17 -8.03 4.25
C VAL A 26 2.55 -8.60 3.95
N ARG A 27 3.53 -8.51 4.86
CA ARG A 27 4.88 -9.05 4.65
C ARG A 27 4.85 -10.57 4.46
N ALA A 28 4.00 -11.28 5.21
CA ALA A 28 3.82 -12.72 5.06
C ALA A 28 3.25 -13.07 3.68
N TRP A 29 2.19 -12.36 3.28
CA TRP A 29 1.59 -12.51 1.95
C TRP A 29 2.56 -12.13 0.82
N SER A 30 3.24 -10.99 0.91
CA SER A 30 4.22 -10.53 -0.08
C SER A 30 5.31 -11.57 -0.33
N ARG A 31 5.81 -12.22 0.73
CA ARG A 31 6.76 -13.33 0.59
C ARG A 31 6.13 -14.55 -0.09
N SER A 32 4.89 -14.91 0.23
CA SER A 32 4.24 -16.07 -0.39
C SER A 32 3.96 -15.88 -1.88
N VAL A 33 3.69 -14.64 -2.32
CA VAL A 33 3.52 -14.32 -3.75
C VAL A 33 4.82 -13.96 -4.45
N GLY A 34 5.96 -13.94 -3.74
CA GLY A 34 7.30 -13.76 -4.31
C GLY A 34 7.74 -12.31 -4.53
N VAL A 35 7.13 -11.36 -3.83
CA VAL A 35 7.68 -9.99 -3.71
C VAL A 35 9.00 -10.05 -2.96
N ARG A 36 10.02 -9.37 -3.48
CA ARG A 36 11.36 -9.30 -2.89
C ARG A 36 11.66 -7.87 -2.48
N VAL A 37 12.26 -7.71 -1.30
CA VAL A 37 12.77 -6.42 -0.80
C VAL A 37 14.29 -6.54 -0.75
N ALA A 38 14.99 -5.54 -1.29
CA ALA A 38 16.45 -5.54 -1.31
C ALA A 38 17.04 -5.57 0.11
N PRO A 39 18.22 -6.18 0.29
CA PRO A 39 19.00 -5.98 1.51
C PRO A 39 19.24 -4.49 1.72
N GLY A 40 19.08 -4.01 2.96
CA GLY A 40 19.22 -2.58 3.26
C GLY A 40 17.94 -1.77 3.14
N VAL A 41 16.80 -2.41 2.86
CA VAL A 41 15.48 -1.77 2.80
C VAL A 41 14.52 -2.49 3.75
N ASP A 42 13.71 -1.72 4.48
CA ASP A 42 12.69 -2.24 5.38
C ASP A 42 11.37 -1.46 5.22
N VAL A 43 10.24 -2.16 5.26
CA VAL A 43 8.91 -1.55 5.16
C VAL A 43 8.26 -1.55 6.53
N ARG A 44 8.17 -0.43 7.22
CA ARG A 44 7.70 -0.37 8.62
C ARG A 44 6.65 0.71 8.85
N CYS A 45 5.94 0.58 9.97
CA CYS A 45 5.06 1.62 10.49
C CYS A 45 5.85 2.49 11.48
N VAL A 46 5.73 3.80 11.37
CA VAL A 46 6.35 4.78 12.27
C VAL A 46 5.29 5.74 12.78
N ASP A 47 5.44 6.20 14.01
CA ASP A 47 4.67 7.34 14.48
C ASP A 47 5.20 8.62 13.83
N VAL A 48 4.29 9.39 13.24
CA VAL A 48 4.58 10.69 12.66
C VAL A 48 3.83 11.74 13.45
N VAL A 49 4.55 12.76 13.90
CA VAL A 49 3.99 13.95 14.51
C VAL A 49 4.09 15.08 13.50
N ARG A 50 2.96 15.57 12.98
CA ARG A 50 2.92 16.68 12.02
C ARG A 50 1.91 17.72 12.48
N GLY A 51 2.38 18.93 12.80
CA GLY A 51 1.50 20.05 13.16
C GLY A 51 0.62 19.80 14.40
N GLY A 52 1.08 18.98 15.35
CA GLY A 52 0.30 18.60 16.54
C GLY A 52 -0.59 17.37 16.36
N ASP A 53 -0.78 16.89 15.12
CA ASP A 53 -1.49 15.64 14.84
C ASP A 53 -0.52 14.45 14.90
N ARG A 54 -0.96 13.35 15.53
CA ARG A 54 -0.20 12.09 15.66
C ARG A 54 -0.89 11.01 14.84
N GLY A 55 -0.13 10.40 13.93
CA GLY A 55 -0.63 9.28 13.14
C GLY A 55 0.45 8.24 12.89
N SER A 56 0.03 7.01 12.61
CA SER A 56 0.93 5.96 12.14
C SER A 56 1.09 6.07 10.62
N HIS A 57 2.32 6.21 10.15
CA HIS A 57 2.66 6.22 8.73
C HIS A 57 3.38 4.92 8.36
N ARG A 58 2.95 4.27 7.28
CA ARG A 58 3.66 3.14 6.69
C ARG A 58 4.56 3.66 5.57
N GLY A 59 5.85 3.34 5.65
CA GLY A 59 6.84 3.76 4.66
C GLY A 59 7.86 2.69 4.34
N VAL A 60 8.61 2.93 3.27
CA VAL A 60 9.80 2.17 2.90
C VAL A 60 11.01 2.95 3.40
N PHE A 61 11.89 2.31 4.15
CA PHE A 61 13.03 2.93 4.81
C PHE A 61 14.30 2.22 4.41
N ALA A 62 15.34 2.98 4.14
CA ALA A 62 16.68 2.45 4.04
C ALA A 62 17.19 2.11 5.46
N THR A 63 17.78 0.93 5.63
CA THR A 63 18.49 0.51 6.85
C THR A 63 20.01 0.66 6.71
N GLN A 64 20.47 0.99 5.50
CA GLN A 64 21.84 1.32 5.15
C GLN A 64 21.83 2.43 4.10
N ASP A 65 22.98 3.06 3.83
CA ASP A 65 23.05 4.06 2.78
C ASP A 65 22.73 3.46 1.41
N VAL A 66 21.82 4.11 0.69
CA VAL A 66 21.43 3.73 -0.67
C VAL A 66 22.07 4.72 -1.63
N ASP A 67 22.92 4.21 -2.51
CA ASP A 67 23.56 5.03 -3.54
C ASP A 67 22.54 5.46 -4.59
N ALA A 68 22.40 6.77 -4.79
CA ALA A 68 21.48 7.36 -5.76
C ALA A 68 21.83 7.01 -7.22
N GLY A 69 23.07 6.62 -7.50
CA GLY A 69 23.52 6.21 -8.84
C GLY A 69 23.39 4.71 -9.11
N ALA A 70 23.18 3.89 -8.08
CA ALA A 70 23.02 2.46 -8.25
C ALA A 70 21.55 2.16 -8.62
N MET A 71 21.31 1.65 -9.83
CA MET A 71 20.01 1.08 -10.20
C MET A 71 19.78 -0.22 -9.41
N VAL A 72 19.53 -0.10 -8.10
CA VAL A 72 19.16 -1.22 -7.24
C VAL A 72 17.65 -1.29 -7.24
N GLU A 73 17.12 -2.43 -7.68
CA GLU A 73 15.71 -2.76 -7.48
C GLU A 73 15.43 -2.86 -5.97
N LEU A 74 14.95 -1.78 -5.36
CA LEU A 74 14.66 -1.74 -3.91
C LEU A 74 13.54 -2.71 -3.53
N ILE A 75 12.54 -2.84 -4.41
CA ILE A 75 11.43 -3.78 -4.27
C ILE A 75 11.13 -4.36 -5.65
N THR A 76 11.21 -5.68 -5.79
CA THR A 76 10.79 -6.39 -7.00
C THR A 76 9.40 -7.00 -6.78
N ILE A 77 8.43 -6.64 -7.61
CA ILE A 77 7.05 -7.14 -7.54
C ILE A 77 6.80 -8.03 -8.76
N PRO A 78 6.51 -9.34 -8.60
CA PRO A 78 6.16 -10.19 -9.73
C PRO A 78 4.78 -9.80 -10.27
N GLU A 79 4.55 -9.97 -11.57
CA GLU A 79 3.30 -9.58 -12.24
C GLU A 79 2.05 -10.18 -11.57
N ARG A 80 2.11 -11.44 -11.11
CA ARG A 80 1.01 -12.09 -10.37
C ARG A 80 0.62 -11.39 -9.07
N ALA A 81 1.53 -10.60 -8.49
CA ALA A 81 1.29 -9.81 -7.29
C ALA A 81 0.83 -8.38 -7.58
N MET A 82 0.55 -8.05 -8.86
CA MET A 82 -0.01 -6.77 -9.28
C MET A 82 -1.53 -6.90 -9.43
N ILE A 83 -2.25 -5.88 -8.97
CA ILE A 83 -3.65 -5.70 -9.32
C ILE A 83 -3.65 -4.75 -10.52
N ALA A 84 -3.89 -5.31 -11.70
CA ALA A 84 -3.93 -4.55 -12.95
C ALA A 84 -5.09 -5.03 -13.81
N VAL A 85 -5.65 -4.13 -14.60
CA VAL A 85 -6.53 -4.51 -15.71
C VAL A 85 -5.64 -5.18 -16.75
N ARG A 86 -5.75 -6.50 -16.91
CA ARG A 86 -5.18 -7.17 -18.07
C ARG A 86 -5.96 -6.67 -19.27
N ARG A 87 -5.39 -5.75 -20.05
CA ARG A 87 -5.86 -5.49 -21.42
C ARG A 87 -5.81 -6.84 -22.13
N ALA A 88 -6.95 -7.47 -22.30
CA ALA A 88 -7.08 -8.59 -23.21
C ALA A 88 -6.57 -8.07 -24.56
N ASP A 89 -5.47 -8.66 -25.02
CA ASP A 89 -4.82 -8.48 -26.32
C ASP A 89 -5.37 -7.31 -27.14
N ALA A 90 -4.76 -6.14 -26.98
CA ALA A 90 -4.92 -5.02 -27.90
C ALA A 90 -4.20 -5.34 -29.22
N ASP A 91 -4.59 -6.44 -29.86
CA ASP A 91 -4.42 -6.60 -31.29
C ASP A 91 -5.61 -5.88 -31.96
N ALA A 92 -5.28 -4.93 -32.84
CA ALA A 92 -6.19 -4.15 -33.70
C ALA A 92 -7.01 -3.04 -33.02
N ASP A 93 -6.40 -1.87 -32.80
CA ASP A 93 -6.64 -0.68 -33.65
C ASP A 93 -6.09 0.57 -32.96
N GLY A 94 -5.13 1.23 -33.62
CA GLY A 94 -4.57 2.48 -33.17
C GLY A 94 -5.52 3.64 -33.44
N CYS A 95 -6.38 3.99 -32.47
CA CYS A 95 -7.00 5.32 -32.32
C CYS A 95 -7.87 5.36 -31.04
N GLY A 96 -7.35 5.79 -29.88
CA GLY A 96 -8.21 5.81 -28.66
C GLY A 96 -7.68 6.46 -27.37
N GLY A 97 -6.64 7.31 -27.40
CA GLY A 97 -5.87 7.73 -26.21
C GLY A 97 -6.54 8.65 -25.16
N SER A 98 -7.85 8.63 -24.94
CA SER A 98 -8.48 9.37 -23.83
C SER A 98 -9.75 8.70 -23.31
N ARG A 99 -10.54 8.10 -24.22
CA ARG A 99 -11.74 7.34 -23.84
C ARG A 99 -11.36 5.99 -23.23
N ASP A 100 -10.29 5.37 -23.72
CA ASP A 100 -9.78 4.08 -23.23
C ASP A 100 -9.17 4.16 -21.83
N ASP A 101 -8.65 5.32 -21.43
CA ASP A 101 -8.03 5.49 -20.11
C ASP A 101 -9.07 5.64 -18.99
N ALA A 102 -10.18 6.33 -19.25
CA ALA A 102 -11.31 6.40 -18.32
C ALA A 102 -11.95 5.02 -18.13
N TYR A 103 -12.11 4.25 -19.22
CA TYR A 103 -12.57 2.87 -19.14
C TYR A 103 -11.58 1.96 -18.39
N ALA A 104 -10.28 2.10 -18.62
CA ALA A 104 -9.27 1.34 -17.89
C ALA A 104 -9.27 1.66 -16.38
N GLN A 105 -9.50 2.92 -16.00
CA GLN A 105 -9.63 3.33 -14.60
C GLN A 105 -10.90 2.73 -13.96
N ASP A 106 -12.03 2.75 -14.67
CA ASP A 106 -13.28 2.14 -14.21
C ASP A 106 -13.16 0.62 -14.05
N GLU A 107 -12.51 -0.05 -14.99
CA GLU A 107 -12.23 -1.48 -14.90
C GLU A 107 -11.32 -1.82 -13.71
N LEU A 108 -10.29 -1.00 -13.46
CA LEU A 108 -9.43 -1.16 -12.29
C LEU A 108 -10.22 -0.96 -10.99
N ALA A 109 -11.09 0.05 -10.95
CA ALA A 109 -11.95 0.31 -9.80
C ALA A 109 -12.90 -0.87 -9.52
N LEU A 110 -13.51 -1.43 -10.56
CA LEU A 110 -14.34 -2.63 -10.45
C LEU A 110 -13.55 -3.84 -9.95
N GLU A 111 -12.32 -4.05 -10.44
CA GLU A 111 -11.47 -5.16 -9.99
C GLU A 111 -11.07 -5.01 -8.52
N LEU A 112 -10.72 -3.80 -8.08
CA LEU A 112 -10.47 -3.49 -6.67
C LEU A 112 -11.71 -3.75 -5.80
N LEU A 113 -12.91 -3.38 -6.26
CA LEU A 113 -14.16 -3.67 -5.57
C LEU A 113 -14.44 -5.18 -5.47
N ARG A 114 -14.17 -5.96 -6.53
CA ARG A 114 -14.30 -7.42 -6.52
C ARG A 114 -13.38 -8.06 -5.50
N HIS A 115 -12.13 -7.62 -5.41
CA HIS A 115 -11.23 -8.13 -4.39
C HIS A 115 -11.67 -7.74 -2.97
N LYS A 116 -12.20 -6.53 -2.78
CA LYS A 116 -12.77 -6.09 -1.50
C LYS A 116 -13.98 -6.92 -1.08
N THR A 117 -14.87 -7.27 -2.00
CA THR A 117 -16.08 -8.07 -1.70
C THR A 117 -15.77 -9.55 -1.47
N ARG A 118 -14.73 -10.11 -2.11
CA ARG A 118 -14.25 -11.48 -1.84
C ARG A 118 -13.74 -11.67 -0.39
N GLY A 119 -13.39 -10.58 0.31
CA GLY A 119 -12.98 -10.61 1.71
C GLY A 119 -11.78 -11.52 1.96
N VAL A 120 -11.81 -12.28 3.06
CA VAL A 120 -10.71 -13.15 3.53
C VAL A 120 -10.31 -14.24 2.52
N ARG A 121 -11.17 -14.52 1.52
CA ARG A 121 -10.91 -15.51 0.46
C ARG A 121 -10.18 -14.94 -0.75
N GLY A 122 -10.00 -13.62 -0.81
CA GLY A 122 -9.31 -12.96 -1.92
C GLY A 122 -7.79 -13.09 -1.82
N GLU A 123 -7.13 -13.34 -2.96
CA GLU A 123 -5.68 -13.42 -3.06
C GLU A 123 -4.97 -12.17 -2.49
N PHE A 124 -5.56 -10.99 -2.69
CA PHE A 124 -5.01 -9.71 -2.23
C PHE A 124 -5.57 -9.25 -0.87
N HIS A 125 -6.22 -10.13 -0.10
CA HIS A 125 -6.91 -9.76 1.14
C HIS A 125 -6.02 -9.01 2.12
N ALA A 126 -4.81 -9.53 2.40
CA ALA A 126 -3.88 -8.90 3.34
C ALA A 126 -3.50 -7.48 2.90
N TYR A 127 -3.24 -7.29 1.61
CA TYR A 127 -2.93 -5.98 1.03
C TYR A 127 -4.10 -4.99 1.15
N ILE A 128 -5.30 -5.41 0.73
CA ILE A 128 -6.50 -4.57 0.77
C ILE A 128 -6.91 -4.23 2.20
N ALA A 129 -6.86 -5.20 3.12
CA ALA A 129 -7.18 -4.99 4.53
C ALA A 129 -6.20 -4.02 5.20
N SER A 130 -4.98 -3.91 4.70
CA SER A 130 -3.96 -2.98 5.20
C SER A 130 -4.09 -1.55 4.66
N MET A 131 -4.96 -1.30 3.67
CA MET A 131 -5.09 0.03 3.08
C MET A 131 -5.73 1.03 4.06
N PRO A 132 -5.26 2.29 4.08
CA PRO A 132 -5.97 3.37 4.73
C PRO A 132 -7.44 3.44 4.28
N LYS A 133 -8.36 3.57 5.24
CA LYS A 133 -9.80 3.68 4.95
C LYS A 133 -10.17 5.06 4.41
N SER A 134 -9.40 6.06 4.76
CA SER A 134 -9.51 7.44 4.29
C SER A 134 -8.12 7.93 3.94
N TYR A 135 -8.06 8.70 2.87
CA TYR A 135 -6.91 9.52 2.54
C TYR A 135 -7.34 10.96 2.77
N ASN A 136 -6.55 11.71 3.55
CA ASN A 136 -6.61 13.17 3.47
C ASN A 136 -6.02 13.51 2.10
N LEU A 137 -6.88 13.58 1.09
CA LEU A 137 -6.48 14.08 -0.22
C LEU A 137 -6.01 15.51 0.03
N LEU A 138 -4.68 15.69 0.05
CA LEU A 138 -4.07 17.01 0.10
C LEU A 138 -4.62 17.75 -1.12
N HIS A 139 -5.49 18.73 -0.87
CA HIS A 139 -6.02 19.62 -1.89
C HIS A 139 -4.86 20.08 -2.78
N SER A 140 -4.97 19.75 -4.07
CA SER A 140 -4.12 20.31 -5.13
C SER A 140 -4.46 21.77 -5.36
#